data_AF-A0A967MPC7-F1
#
_entry.id   AF-A0A967MPC7-F1
#
_cell.length_a   1.000
_cell.length_b   1.000
_cell.length_c   1.000
_cell.angle_alpha   90.00
_cell.angle_beta   90.00
_cell.angle_gamma   90.00
#
_symmetry.space_group_name_H-M   'P 1'
#
loop_
_entity.id
_entity.type
_entity.pdbx_description
1 polymer ?
#
loop_
_entity_poly.entity_id
_entity_poly.type
_entity_poly.pdbx_seq_one_letter_code
_entity_poly.pdbx_strand_id
1 'polypeptide(L)'
;MASAPGVFFSVLVIYTAVVFAIAWWSFRQTHTEADFLVAGRSIGALVGGATLAATQLSSGTVVGTIGFHYLTGVSWAWIWPGMWTGWIVAAVWVAPKLRAFGGVTVPDYIAARFHSEGARVLSAGLIVVAYTVYLSAQYTAGGIIFQALFRWPFFAGVLVVAVITLVYTWLGGMRSSVYTDFAQALVMVFAFCIAVPLLVYRVGGFDLMGRALTGLDPLLTGWYFGLDEVVV
;
A
#
# COMPACT_ATOMS: atom_id res chain seq x y z
N MET A 1 -28.70 14.34 -5.36
CA MET A 1 -27.31 14.28 -5.86
C MET A 1 -27.13 13.01 -6.68
N ALA A 2 -27.52 13.03 -7.96
CA ALA A 2 -27.60 11.84 -8.83
C ALA A 2 -26.75 11.98 -10.12
N SER A 3 -25.72 12.82 -10.10
CA SER A 3 -24.85 13.10 -11.26
C SER A 3 -23.41 12.58 -11.11
N ALA A 4 -23.07 11.95 -9.99
CA ALA A 4 -21.70 11.56 -9.65
C ALA A 4 -21.10 10.33 -10.39
N PRO A 5 -21.86 9.30 -10.83
CA PRO A 5 -21.24 8.06 -11.34
C PRO A 5 -20.37 8.26 -12.58
N GLY A 6 -20.80 9.14 -13.50
CA GLY A 6 -20.08 9.39 -14.76
C GLY A 6 -18.71 10.04 -14.56
N VAL A 7 -18.61 10.98 -13.61
CA VAL A 7 -17.32 11.64 -13.29
C VAL A 7 -16.37 10.64 -12.64
N PHE A 8 -16.84 9.85 -11.67
CA PHE A 8 -16.02 8.82 -11.02
C PHE A 8 -15.51 7.78 -12.02
N PHE A 9 -16.38 7.28 -12.91
CA PHE A 9 -15.99 6.33 -13.94
C PHE A 9 -14.97 6.92 -14.92
N SER A 10 -15.17 8.17 -15.33
CA SER A 10 -14.24 8.88 -16.22
C SER A 10 -12.85 9.03 -15.57
N VAL A 11 -12.81 9.44 -14.30
CA VAL A 11 -11.55 9.55 -13.54
C VAL A 11 -10.88 8.19 -13.40
N LEU A 12 -11.63 7.13 -13.11
CA LEU A 12 -11.11 5.77 -13.01
C LEU A 12 -10.49 5.31 -14.33
N VAL A 13 -11.19 5.50 -15.45
CA VAL A 13 -10.70 5.13 -16.79
C VAL A 13 -9.44 5.91 -17.14
N ILE A 14 -9.41 7.23 -16.89
CA ILE A 14 -8.24 8.07 -17.14
C ILE A 14 -7.05 7.60 -16.28
N TYR A 15 -7.27 7.39 -14.99
CA TYR A 15 -6.25 6.92 -14.06
C TYR A 15 -5.68 5.56 -14.51
N THR A 16 -6.56 4.59 -14.82
CA THR A 16 -6.15 3.27 -15.30
C THR A 16 -5.39 3.39 -16.62
N ALA A 17 -5.83 4.23 -17.56
CA ALA A 17 -5.12 4.47 -18.81
C ALA A 17 -3.71 5.05 -18.60
N VAL A 18 -3.54 5.97 -17.65
CA VAL A 18 -2.21 6.51 -17.29
C VAL A 18 -1.31 5.42 -16.72
N VAL A 19 -1.82 4.58 -15.82
CA VAL A 19 -1.07 3.45 -15.25
C VAL A 19 -0.63 2.47 -16.35
N PHE A 20 -1.53 2.12 -17.27
CA PHE A 20 -1.21 1.28 -18.42
C PHE A 20 -0.21 1.93 -19.38
N ALA A 21 -0.31 3.24 -19.61
CA ALA A 21 0.64 3.98 -20.45
C ALA A 21 2.05 3.97 -19.85
N ILE A 22 2.18 4.15 -18.54
CA ILE A 22 3.46 4.04 -17.82
C ILE A 22 4.01 2.61 -17.93
N ALA A 23 3.16 1.61 -17.72
CA ALA A 23 3.57 0.21 -17.83
C ALA A 23 4.05 -0.16 -19.22
N TRP A 24 3.33 0.28 -20.26
CA TRP A 24 3.70 0.08 -21.65
C TRP A 24 4.99 0.80 -22.03
N TRP A 25 5.15 2.05 -21.59
CA TRP A 25 6.40 2.80 -21.79
C TRP A 25 7.57 2.08 -21.15
N SER A 26 7.43 1.62 -19.89
CA SER A 26 8.47 0.90 -19.19
C SER A 26 8.80 -0.45 -19.85
N PHE A 27 7.79 -1.18 -20.33
CA PHE A 27 7.98 -2.43 -21.07
C PHE A 27 8.89 -2.22 -22.29
N ARG A 28 8.71 -1.14 -23.04
CA ARG A 28 9.56 -0.81 -24.21
C ARG A 28 11.02 -0.53 -23.85
N GLN A 29 11.31 -0.20 -22.60
CA GLN A 29 12.67 0.05 -22.10
C GLN A 29 13.33 -1.22 -21.51
N THR A 30 12.62 -2.34 -21.47
CA THR A 30 13.09 -3.58 -20.86
C THR A 30 13.62 -4.50 -21.96
N HIS A 31 14.95 -4.63 -22.03
CA HIS A 31 15.62 -5.47 -23.04
C HIS A 31 16.33 -6.69 -22.43
N THR A 32 16.60 -6.67 -21.13
CA THR A 32 17.35 -7.71 -20.43
C THR A 32 16.61 -8.21 -19.18
N GLU A 33 16.99 -9.38 -18.68
CA GLU A 33 16.46 -9.89 -17.40
C GLU A 33 16.77 -8.95 -16.22
N ALA A 34 17.94 -8.30 -16.23
CA ALA A 34 18.31 -7.32 -15.21
C ALA A 34 17.43 -6.07 -15.27
N ASP A 35 17.00 -5.64 -16.46
CA ASP A 35 16.00 -4.57 -16.60
C ASP A 35 14.64 -5.00 -16.06
N PHE A 36 14.24 -6.25 -16.32
CA PHE A 36 12.94 -6.75 -15.86
C PHE A 36 12.91 -6.95 -14.34
N LEU A 37 13.94 -7.57 -13.76
CA LEU A 37 13.96 -7.98 -12.36
C LEU A 37 14.45 -6.90 -11.41
N VAL A 38 15.40 -6.05 -11.83
CA VAL A 38 16.02 -5.03 -10.96
C VAL A 38 16.02 -3.62 -11.56
N ALA A 39 15.28 -3.40 -12.65
CA ALA A 39 15.25 -2.12 -13.38
C ALA A 39 16.64 -1.61 -13.79
N GLY A 40 17.61 -2.50 -14.00
CA GLY A 40 19.00 -2.14 -14.28
C GLY A 40 19.69 -1.38 -13.14
N ARG A 41 19.13 -1.42 -11.91
CA ARG A 41 19.60 -0.67 -10.72
C ARG A 41 19.68 0.85 -10.93
N SER A 42 18.90 1.39 -11.87
CA SER A 42 18.93 2.82 -12.24
C SER A 42 17.92 3.67 -11.48
N ILE A 43 17.16 3.08 -10.53
CA ILE A 43 16.11 3.78 -9.80
C ILE A 43 16.72 4.73 -8.77
N GLY A 44 16.46 6.02 -8.92
CA GLY A 44 16.89 7.05 -7.97
C GLY A 44 16.19 6.96 -6.61
N ALA A 45 16.82 7.54 -5.58
CA ALA A 45 16.34 7.47 -4.20
C ALA A 45 14.92 8.02 -4.00
N LEU A 46 14.55 9.08 -4.73
CA LEU A 46 13.22 9.70 -4.63
C LEU A 46 12.11 8.78 -5.15
N VAL A 47 12.29 8.25 -6.37
CA VAL A 47 11.30 7.35 -6.98
C VAL A 47 11.22 6.03 -6.22
N GLY A 48 12.38 5.50 -5.79
CA GLY A 48 12.44 4.29 -4.96
C GLY A 48 11.79 4.48 -3.59
N GLY A 49 12.04 5.60 -2.92
CA GLY A 49 11.43 5.91 -1.62
C GLY A 49 9.91 6.11 -1.71
N ALA A 50 9.44 6.81 -2.74
CA ALA A 50 8.01 6.96 -3.00
C ALA A 50 7.33 5.63 -3.35
N THR A 51 8.01 4.74 -4.08
CA THR A 51 7.53 3.38 -4.33
C THR A 51 7.35 2.62 -3.03
N LEU A 52 8.38 2.61 -2.16
CA LEU A 52 8.30 1.97 -0.85
C LEU A 52 7.12 2.52 -0.01
N ALA A 53 6.91 3.84 -0.04
CA ALA A 53 5.79 4.48 0.64
C ALA A 53 4.43 4.09 0.01
N ALA A 54 4.32 4.06 -1.32
CA ALA A 54 3.10 3.65 -2.03
C ALA A 54 2.74 2.19 -1.74
N THR A 55 3.72 1.28 -1.75
CA THR A 55 3.51 -0.12 -1.41
C THR A 55 3.00 -0.28 0.02
N GLN A 56 3.50 0.55 0.95
CA GLN A 56 3.02 0.56 2.33
C GLN A 56 1.59 1.14 2.44
N LEU A 57 1.29 2.20 1.70
CA LEU A 57 -0.01 2.83 1.61
C LEU A 57 -0.92 2.06 0.64
N SER A 58 -1.23 0.81 0.99
CA SER A 58 -2.08 -0.07 0.17
C SER A 58 -3.57 0.14 0.44
N SER A 59 -4.43 -0.35 -0.46
CA SER A 59 -5.89 -0.35 -0.27
C SER A 59 -6.30 -1.07 1.02
N GLY A 60 -5.68 -2.21 1.31
CA GLY A 60 -5.91 -2.99 2.52
C GLY A 60 -5.51 -2.22 3.78
N THR A 61 -4.37 -1.52 3.73
CA THR A 61 -3.90 -0.68 4.83
C THR A 61 -4.85 0.49 5.05
N VAL A 62 -5.23 1.23 4.01
CA VAL A 62 -6.11 2.41 4.17
C VAL A 62 -7.49 2.02 4.71
N VAL A 63 -8.14 1.01 4.12
CA VAL A 63 -9.46 0.56 4.57
C VAL A 63 -9.38 -0.05 5.98
N GLY A 64 -8.36 -0.87 6.25
CA GLY A 64 -8.14 -1.47 7.56
C GLY A 64 -7.87 -0.43 8.63
N THR A 65 -6.96 0.51 8.38
CA THR A 65 -6.63 1.63 9.27
C THR A 65 -7.85 2.48 9.59
N ILE A 66 -8.68 2.82 8.59
CA ILE A 66 -9.91 3.60 8.83
C ILE A 66 -10.86 2.79 9.71
N GLY A 67 -11.03 1.49 9.44
CA GLY A 67 -11.86 0.60 10.26
C GLY A 67 -11.37 0.50 11.71
N PHE A 68 -10.07 0.36 11.92
CA PHE A 68 -9.51 0.35 13.28
C PHE A 68 -9.71 1.67 14.00
N HIS A 69 -9.40 2.82 13.38
CA HIS A 69 -9.65 4.12 14.02
C HIS A 69 -11.14 4.37 14.29
N TYR A 70 -12.04 3.82 13.48
CA TYR A 70 -13.48 3.90 13.73
C TYR A 70 -13.88 3.13 15.01
N LEU A 71 -13.20 2.02 15.32
CA LEU A 71 -13.50 1.17 16.48
C LEU A 71 -12.75 1.59 17.75
N THR A 72 -11.48 2.00 17.64
CA THR A 72 -10.59 2.25 18.78
C THR A 72 -10.22 3.71 18.95
N GLY A 73 -10.61 4.57 18.00
CA GLY A 73 -10.35 6.00 18.05
C GLY A 73 -8.89 6.39 17.82
N VAL A 74 -8.48 7.49 18.44
CA VAL A 74 -7.17 8.12 18.23
C VAL A 74 -6.02 7.30 18.84
N SER A 75 -6.31 6.46 19.83
CA SER A 75 -5.34 5.64 20.54
C SER A 75 -4.51 4.73 19.60
N TRP A 76 -5.12 4.22 18.53
CA TRP A 76 -4.46 3.35 17.55
C TRP A 76 -3.35 4.05 16.75
N ALA A 77 -3.28 5.38 16.80
CA ALA A 77 -2.22 6.15 16.14
C ALA A 77 -0.80 5.76 16.61
N TRP A 78 -0.66 5.09 17.77
CA TRP A 78 0.61 4.52 18.25
C TRP A 78 1.24 3.49 17.32
N ILE A 79 0.47 2.89 16.40
CA ILE A 79 1.02 2.01 15.37
C ILE A 79 2.00 2.75 14.45
N TRP A 80 1.79 4.04 14.19
CA TRP A 80 2.58 4.77 13.20
C TRP A 80 4.03 4.95 13.66
N PRO A 81 4.34 5.47 14.87
CA PRO A 81 5.71 5.49 15.37
C PRO A 81 6.39 4.12 15.35
N GLY A 82 5.69 3.06 15.77
CA GLY A 82 6.24 1.70 15.77
C GLY A 82 6.59 1.21 14.36
N MET A 83 5.67 1.42 13.42
CA MET A 83 5.86 1.06 12.01
C MET A 83 7.01 1.86 11.38
N TRP A 84 7.05 3.18 11.56
CA TRP A 84 8.13 4.03 11.03
C TRP A 84 9.49 3.65 11.61
N THR A 85 9.54 3.31 12.90
CA THR A 85 10.76 2.81 13.55
C THR A 85 11.22 1.50 12.90
N GLY A 86 10.32 0.55 12.66
CA GLY A 86 10.63 -0.69 11.96
C GLY A 86 11.18 -0.47 10.54
N TRP A 87 10.59 0.47 9.79
CA TRP A 87 11.06 0.88 8.47
C TRP A 87 12.47 1.48 8.51
N ILE A 88 12.75 2.36 9.49
CA ILE A 88 14.08 2.95 9.66
C ILE A 88 15.11 1.86 9.99
N VAL A 89 14.79 0.95 10.90
CA VAL A 89 15.67 -0.18 11.24
C VAL A 89 15.96 -1.04 10.01
N ALA A 90 14.93 -1.39 9.23
CA ALA A 90 15.10 -2.14 8.00
C ALA A 90 15.97 -1.38 6.97
N ALA A 91 15.71 -0.09 6.79
CA ALA A 91 16.45 0.75 5.85
C ALA A 91 17.93 0.93 6.23
N VAL A 92 18.24 1.06 7.52
CA VAL A 92 19.61 1.34 8.00
C VAL A 92 20.41 0.05 8.24
N TRP A 93 19.79 -1.04 8.71
CA TRP A 93 20.53 -2.25 9.08
C TRP A 93 20.40 -3.39 8.07
N VAL A 94 19.26 -3.52 7.40
CA VAL A 94 18.98 -4.65 6.49
C VAL A 94 19.32 -4.28 5.05
N ALA A 95 18.84 -3.13 4.57
CA ALA A 95 19.01 -2.72 3.18
C ALA A 95 20.48 -2.63 2.72
N PRO A 96 21.45 -2.12 3.52
CA PRO A 96 22.85 -2.08 3.09
C PRO A 96 23.46 -3.46 2.90
N LYS A 97 23.09 -4.44 3.75
CA LYS A 97 23.58 -5.83 3.66
C LYS A 97 23.06 -6.51 2.40
N LEU A 98 21.78 -6.34 2.09
CA LEU A 98 21.18 -6.87 0.86
C LEU A 98 21.76 -6.20 -0.39
N ARG A 99 22.01 -4.88 -0.35
CA ARG A 99 22.66 -4.15 -1.45
C ARG A 99 24.09 -4.65 -1.70
N ALA A 100 24.86 -4.90 -0.65
CA ALA A 100 26.20 -5.44 -0.74
C ALA A 100 26.24 -6.89 -1.26
N PHE A 101 25.24 -7.71 -0.91
CA PHE A 101 25.11 -9.07 -1.45
C PHE A 101 24.86 -9.07 -2.96
N GLY A 102 24.08 -8.11 -3.46
CA GLY A 102 23.87 -7.93 -4.89
C GLY A 102 23.05 -9.02 -5.57
N GLY A 103 22.44 -9.95 -4.83
CA GLY A 103 21.46 -10.90 -5.37
C GLY A 103 20.11 -10.25 -5.72
N VAL A 104 19.26 -11.01 -6.40
CA VAL A 104 17.94 -10.56 -6.86
C VAL A 104 16.85 -10.78 -5.82
N THR A 105 16.96 -11.86 -5.02
CA THR A 105 15.91 -12.25 -4.06
C THR A 105 16.44 -12.37 -2.63
N VAL A 106 15.54 -12.17 -1.65
CA VAL A 106 15.86 -12.38 -0.23
C VAL A 106 16.14 -13.87 0.09
N PRO A 107 15.41 -14.86 -0.47
CA PRO A 107 15.76 -16.26 -0.31
C PRO A 107 17.18 -16.61 -0.76
N ASP A 108 17.69 -16.02 -1.84
CA ASP A 108 19.07 -16.28 -2.29
C ASP A 108 20.10 -15.73 -1.30
N TYR A 109 19.81 -14.58 -0.66
CA TYR A 109 20.64 -14.06 0.43
C TYR A 109 20.65 -15.03 1.62
N ILE A 110 19.49 -15.56 2.00
CA ILE A 110 19.37 -16.54 3.10
C ILE A 110 20.14 -17.81 2.76
N ALA A 111 20.00 -18.32 1.53
CA ALA A 111 20.72 -19.50 1.04
C ALA A 111 22.24 -19.31 1.14
N ALA A 112 22.75 -18.17 0.66
CA ALA A 112 24.17 -17.84 0.69
C ALA A 112 24.69 -17.64 2.12
N ARG A 113 23.87 -17.02 3.00
CA ARG A 113 24.26 -16.73 4.39
C ARG A 113 24.34 -17.98 5.26
N PHE A 114 23.47 -18.95 5.02
CA PHE A 114 23.38 -20.19 5.81
C PHE A 114 23.91 -21.43 5.07
N HIS A 115 24.38 -21.27 3.83
CA HIS A 115 24.84 -22.35 2.95
C HIS A 115 23.82 -23.50 2.85
N SER A 116 22.53 -23.17 2.70
CA SER A 116 21.43 -24.14 2.77
C SER A 116 20.32 -23.86 1.76
N GLU A 117 20.15 -24.77 0.80
CA GLU A 117 18.99 -24.78 -0.10
C GLU A 117 17.68 -25.02 0.66
N GLY A 118 17.71 -25.75 1.77
CA GLY A 118 16.53 -25.91 2.63
C GLY A 118 16.05 -24.57 3.21
N ALA A 119 16.98 -23.71 3.63
CA ALA A 119 16.66 -22.36 4.12
C ALA A 119 16.13 -21.45 3.00
N ARG A 120 16.61 -21.63 1.76
CA ARG A 120 16.10 -20.94 0.57
C ARG A 120 14.64 -21.29 0.29
N VAL A 121 14.33 -22.58 0.23
CA VAL A 121 12.97 -23.07 -0.06
C VAL A 121 12.01 -22.67 1.05
N LEU A 122 12.42 -22.82 2.31
CA LEU A 122 11.60 -22.41 3.45
C LEU A 122 11.30 -20.91 3.43
N SER A 123 12.33 -20.07 3.24
CA SER A 123 12.13 -18.62 3.20
C SER A 123 11.29 -18.17 1.99
N ALA A 124 11.49 -18.77 0.82
CA ALA A 124 10.64 -18.52 -0.35
C ALA A 124 9.18 -18.90 -0.07
N GLY A 125 8.94 -20.08 0.53
CA GLY A 125 7.60 -20.52 0.91
C GLY A 125 6.92 -19.58 1.90
N LEU A 126 7.65 -19.15 2.94
CA LEU A 126 7.15 -18.18 3.93
C LEU A 126 6.78 -16.84 3.29
N ILE A 127 7.61 -16.34 2.37
CA ILE A 127 7.32 -15.10 1.62
C ILE A 127 6.05 -15.28 0.79
N VAL A 128 5.90 -16.38 0.04
CA VAL A 128 4.71 -16.63 -0.78
C VAL A 128 3.44 -16.67 0.08
N VAL A 129 3.47 -17.38 1.20
CA VAL A 129 2.32 -17.46 2.12
C VAL A 129 1.98 -16.09 2.70
N ALA A 130 2.97 -15.35 3.18
CA ALA A 130 2.77 -14.02 3.76
C ALA A 130 2.19 -13.04 2.73
N TYR A 131 2.73 -13.02 1.51
CA TYR A 131 2.23 -12.14 0.44
C TYR A 131 0.85 -12.56 -0.07
N THR A 132 0.50 -13.85 0.01
CA THR A 132 -0.86 -14.31 -0.34
C THR A 132 -1.90 -13.74 0.61
N VAL A 133 -1.64 -13.78 1.92
CA VAL A 133 -2.52 -13.18 2.94
C VAL A 133 -2.56 -11.65 2.79
N TYR A 134 -1.42 -11.03 2.50
CA TYR A 134 -1.36 -9.58 2.26
C TYR A 134 -2.18 -9.16 1.03
N LEU A 135 -2.05 -9.86 -0.10
CA LEU A 135 -2.78 -9.56 -1.32
C LEU A 135 -4.29 -9.81 -1.18
N SER A 136 -4.70 -10.82 -0.40
CA SER A 136 -6.13 -11.09 -0.17
C SER A 136 -6.82 -9.90 0.51
N ALA A 137 -6.15 -9.25 1.48
CA ALA A 137 -6.64 -8.03 2.12
C ALA A 137 -6.78 -6.88 1.12
N GLN A 138 -5.82 -6.70 0.21
CA GLN A 138 -5.87 -5.64 -0.80
C GLN A 138 -7.04 -5.80 -1.79
N TYR A 139 -7.26 -7.03 -2.28
CA TYR A 139 -8.36 -7.29 -3.20
C TYR A 139 -9.72 -7.22 -2.51
N THR A 140 -9.81 -7.65 -1.25
CA THR A 140 -11.02 -7.47 -0.42
C THR A 140 -11.36 -5.99 -0.25
N ALA A 141 -10.38 -5.15 0.08
CA ALA A 141 -10.57 -3.71 0.16
C ALA A 141 -11.04 -3.12 -1.19
N GLY A 142 -10.47 -3.59 -2.31
CA GLY A 142 -10.94 -3.24 -3.65
C GLY A 142 -12.43 -3.57 -3.87
N GLY A 143 -12.85 -4.78 -3.52
CA GLY A 143 -14.25 -5.21 -3.61
C GLY A 143 -15.20 -4.34 -2.77
N ILE A 144 -14.82 -4.00 -1.55
CA ILE A 144 -15.59 -3.11 -0.66
C ILE A 144 -15.74 -1.73 -1.28
N ILE A 145 -14.66 -1.16 -1.84
CA ILE A 145 -14.69 0.16 -2.50
C ILE A 145 -15.63 0.15 -3.70
N PHE A 146 -15.57 -0.89 -4.54
CA PHE A 146 -16.44 -1.01 -5.71
C PHE A 146 -17.91 -1.18 -5.32
N GLN A 147 -18.19 -1.95 -4.27
CA GLN A 147 -19.54 -2.10 -3.73
C GLN A 147 -20.07 -0.78 -3.15
N ALA A 148 -19.23 -0.01 -2.45
CA ALA A 148 -19.61 1.27 -1.87
C ALA A 148 -19.87 2.36 -2.92
N LEU A 149 -19.04 2.45 -3.97
CA LEU A 149 -19.12 3.50 -4.98
C LEU A 149 -20.07 3.19 -6.13
N PHE A 150 -20.00 1.98 -6.67
CA PHE A 150 -20.75 1.59 -7.88
C PHE A 150 -21.96 0.72 -7.57
N ARG A 151 -22.13 0.29 -6.31
CA ARG A 151 -23.16 -0.66 -5.88
C ARG A 151 -23.12 -1.98 -6.65
N TRP A 152 -21.93 -2.35 -7.13
CA TRP A 152 -21.69 -3.63 -7.80
C TRP A 152 -21.61 -4.77 -6.80
N PRO A 153 -21.83 -6.02 -7.23
CA PRO A 153 -21.54 -7.19 -6.41
C PRO A 153 -20.07 -7.19 -5.97
N PHE A 154 -19.83 -7.49 -4.70
CA PHE A 154 -18.48 -7.51 -4.10
C PHE A 154 -17.48 -8.30 -4.97
N PHE A 155 -17.84 -9.52 -5.37
CA PHE A 155 -16.97 -10.39 -6.15
C PHE A 155 -16.62 -9.82 -7.53
N ALA A 156 -17.55 -9.09 -8.16
CA ALA A 156 -17.27 -8.43 -9.44
C ALA A 156 -16.23 -7.31 -9.27
N GLY A 157 -16.32 -6.53 -8.19
CA GLY A 157 -15.32 -5.51 -7.85
C GLY A 157 -13.94 -6.11 -7.58
N VAL A 158 -13.88 -7.20 -6.80
CA VAL A 158 -12.64 -7.95 -6.54
C VAL A 158 -11.98 -8.37 -7.85
N LEU A 159 -12.75 -8.98 -8.76
CA LEU A 159 -12.23 -9.50 -10.04
C LEU A 159 -11.69 -8.38 -10.93
N VAL A 160 -12.38 -7.24 -11.01
CA VAL A 160 -11.93 -6.09 -11.82
C VAL A 160 -10.60 -5.56 -11.31
N VAL A 161 -10.47 -5.35 -9.99
CA VAL A 161 -9.21 -4.88 -9.40
C VAL A 161 -8.09 -5.88 -9.67
N ALA A 162 -8.33 -7.17 -9.43
CA ALA A 162 -7.35 -8.22 -9.63
C ALA A 162 -6.88 -8.36 -11.08
N VAL A 163 -7.80 -8.30 -12.05
CA VAL A 163 -7.46 -8.40 -13.48
C VAL A 163 -6.66 -7.18 -13.92
N ILE A 164 -7.08 -5.96 -13.55
CA ILE A 164 -6.35 -4.74 -13.91
C ILE A 164 -4.93 -4.80 -13.34
N THR A 165 -4.78 -5.13 -12.05
CA THR A 165 -3.47 -5.22 -11.40
C THR A 165 -2.59 -6.29 -12.01
N LEU A 166 -3.14 -7.48 -12.30
CA LEU A 166 -2.41 -8.56 -12.93
C LEU A 166 -1.87 -8.15 -14.32
N VAL A 167 -2.69 -7.53 -15.16
CA VAL A 167 -2.29 -7.20 -16.54
C VAL A 167 -1.18 -6.15 -16.54
N TYR A 168 -1.30 -5.05 -15.79
CA TYR A 168 -0.26 -4.01 -15.84
C TYR A 168 1.03 -4.43 -15.12
N THR A 169 0.96 -5.25 -14.08
CA THR A 169 2.16 -5.74 -13.38
C THR A 169 2.91 -6.78 -14.20
N TRP A 170 2.19 -7.70 -14.85
CA TRP A 170 2.79 -8.74 -15.69
C TRP A 170 3.54 -8.16 -16.90
N LEU A 171 2.99 -7.12 -17.53
CA LEU A 171 3.59 -6.50 -18.71
C LEU A 171 4.85 -5.67 -18.40
N GLY A 172 5.00 -5.17 -17.18
CA GLY A 172 5.86 -4.01 -16.94
C GLY A 172 7.23 -4.26 -16.29
N GLY A 173 7.40 -5.36 -15.55
CA GLY A 173 8.60 -5.61 -14.74
C GLY A 173 8.83 -4.58 -13.62
N MET A 174 9.99 -4.65 -12.95
CA MET A 174 10.28 -3.80 -11.77
C MET A 174 10.22 -2.30 -12.09
N ARG A 175 10.75 -1.89 -13.26
CA ARG A 175 10.75 -0.48 -13.66
C ARG A 175 9.32 0.06 -13.79
N SER A 176 8.41 -0.72 -14.36
CA SER A 176 7.01 -0.31 -14.47
C SER A 176 6.39 -0.13 -13.10
N SER A 177 6.53 -1.14 -12.23
CA SER A 177 5.96 -1.11 -10.88
C SER A 177 6.42 0.15 -10.14
N VAL A 178 7.71 0.47 -10.19
CA VAL A 178 8.27 1.64 -9.50
C VAL A 178 7.73 2.97 -10.03
N TYR A 179 7.57 3.12 -11.35
CA TYR A 179 7.03 4.35 -11.91
C TYR A 179 5.51 4.46 -11.76
N THR A 180 4.77 3.35 -11.81
CA THR A 180 3.34 3.35 -11.50
C THR A 180 3.11 3.70 -10.03
N ASP A 181 3.89 3.11 -9.13
CA ASP A 181 3.80 3.38 -7.69
C ASP A 181 4.16 4.83 -7.38
N PHE A 182 5.16 5.41 -8.05
CA PHE A 182 5.48 6.83 -7.91
C PHE A 182 4.30 7.74 -8.33
N ALA A 183 3.68 7.47 -9.49
CA ALA A 183 2.52 8.23 -9.93
C ALA A 183 1.33 8.07 -8.96
N GLN A 184 1.12 6.87 -8.44
CA GLN A 184 0.08 6.57 -7.46
C GLN A 184 0.33 7.30 -6.13
N ALA A 185 1.58 7.31 -5.65
CA ALA A 185 1.96 8.05 -4.45
C ALA A 185 1.59 9.53 -4.56
N LEU A 186 1.88 10.16 -5.71
CA LEU A 186 1.53 11.55 -5.97
C LEU A 186 0.00 11.75 -5.90
N VAL A 187 -0.77 10.90 -6.59
CA VAL A 187 -2.23 10.95 -6.55
C VAL A 187 -2.75 10.83 -5.12
N MET A 188 -2.20 9.91 -4.32
CA MET A 188 -2.59 9.73 -2.92
C MET A 188 -2.28 10.97 -2.09
N VAL A 189 -1.07 11.54 -2.21
CA VAL A 189 -0.68 12.76 -1.48
C VAL A 189 -1.62 13.91 -1.81
N PHE A 190 -1.88 14.19 -3.10
CA PHE A 190 -2.80 15.24 -3.51
C PHE A 190 -4.23 14.97 -3.01
N ALA A 191 -4.69 13.73 -3.09
CA ALA A 191 -6.01 13.34 -2.60
C ALA A 191 -6.14 13.60 -1.09
N PHE A 192 -5.15 13.22 -0.28
CA PHE A 192 -5.17 13.48 1.17
C PHE A 192 -5.05 14.96 1.51
N CYS A 193 -4.19 15.71 0.82
CA CYS A 193 -4.04 17.16 1.02
C CYS A 193 -5.34 17.93 0.76
N ILE A 194 -6.20 17.44 -0.13
CA ILE A 194 -7.50 18.06 -0.42
C ILE A 194 -8.59 17.49 0.49
N ALA A 195 -8.66 16.16 0.65
CA ALA A 195 -9.74 15.49 1.35
C ALA A 195 -9.71 15.78 2.85
N VAL A 196 -8.55 15.75 3.50
CA VAL A 196 -8.46 15.92 4.97
C VAL A 196 -8.95 17.31 5.41
N PRO A 197 -8.48 18.44 4.85
CA PRO A 197 -9.00 19.76 5.24
C PRO A 197 -10.49 19.91 4.94
N LEU A 198 -10.97 19.39 3.81
CA LEU A 198 -12.38 19.46 3.44
C LEU A 198 -13.27 18.70 4.42
N LEU A 199 -12.85 17.49 4.82
CA LEU A 199 -13.58 16.67 5.78
C LEU A 199 -13.60 17.33 7.17
N VAL A 200 -12.46 17.84 7.63
CA VAL A 200 -12.37 18.58 8.91
C VAL A 200 -13.27 19.80 8.88
N TYR A 201 -13.28 20.56 7.78
CA TYR A 201 -14.17 21.71 7.60
C TYR A 201 -15.66 21.30 7.64
N ARG A 202 -16.03 20.22 6.94
CA ARG A 202 -17.41 19.69 6.92
C ARG A 202 -17.93 19.25 8.29
N VAL A 203 -17.03 18.75 9.15
CA VAL A 203 -17.35 18.32 10.52
C VAL A 203 -17.35 19.50 11.50
N GLY A 204 -17.00 20.72 11.07
CA GLY A 204 -16.99 21.93 11.90
C GLY A 204 -15.67 22.16 12.66
N GLY A 205 -14.58 21.56 12.20
CA GLY A 205 -13.24 21.72 12.77
C GLY A 205 -12.87 20.66 13.81
N PHE A 206 -11.61 20.67 14.23
CA PHE A 206 -11.07 19.69 15.17
C PHE A 206 -11.73 19.76 16.56
N ASP A 207 -12.16 20.94 17.01
CA ASP A 207 -12.83 21.11 18.30
C ASP A 207 -14.21 20.43 18.32
N LEU A 208 -15.04 20.69 17.32
CA LEU A 208 -16.36 20.06 17.23
C LEU A 208 -16.24 18.55 17.02
N MET A 209 -15.27 18.11 16.19
CA MET A 209 -14.98 16.70 16.00
C MET A 209 -14.56 16.03 17.33
N GLY A 210 -13.65 16.63 18.09
CA GLY A 210 -13.21 16.11 19.37
C GLY A 210 -14.36 15.98 20.36
N ARG A 211 -15.16 17.04 20.53
CA ARG A 211 -16.33 17.01 21.44
C ARG A 211 -17.37 15.98 21.01
N ALA A 212 -17.64 15.86 19.71
CA ALA A 212 -18.57 14.87 19.19
C ALA A 212 -18.08 13.44 19.48
N LEU A 213 -16.79 13.15 19.26
CA LEU A 213 -16.20 11.84 19.55
C LEU A 213 -16.21 11.53 21.05
N THR A 214 -15.78 12.47 21.90
CA THR A 214 -15.81 12.29 23.36
C THR A 214 -17.24 12.11 23.88
N GLY A 215 -18.22 12.79 23.26
CA GLY A 215 -19.63 12.65 23.60
C GLY A 215 -20.25 11.31 23.19
N LEU A 216 -19.70 10.64 22.17
CA LEU A 216 -20.10 9.28 21.80
C LEU A 216 -19.48 8.25 22.73
N ASP A 217 -18.16 8.31 22.88
CA ASP A 217 -17.40 7.48 23.81
C ASP A 217 -16.07 8.20 24.14
N PRO A 218 -15.83 8.55 25.41
CA PRO A 218 -14.57 9.17 25.83
C PRO A 218 -13.33 8.38 25.42
N LEU A 219 -13.44 7.05 25.27
CA LEU A 219 -12.34 6.17 24.84
C LEU A 219 -11.85 6.49 23.42
N LEU A 220 -12.71 6.99 22.53
CA LEU A 220 -12.33 7.32 21.16
C LEU A 220 -11.35 8.49 21.06
N THR A 221 -11.34 9.35 22.08
CA THR A 221 -10.42 10.50 22.19
C THR A 221 -9.29 10.28 23.20
N GLY A 222 -9.36 9.20 23.98
CA GLY A 222 -8.37 8.86 25.00
C GLY A 222 -7.10 8.24 24.40
N TRP A 223 -5.97 8.46 25.06
CA TRP A 223 -4.70 7.77 24.78
C TRP A 223 -4.61 6.50 25.64
N TYR A 224 -5.52 5.55 25.39
CA TYR A 224 -5.68 4.36 26.23
C TYR A 224 -5.14 3.11 25.52
N PHE A 225 -3.81 3.05 25.41
CA PHE A 225 -3.08 1.79 25.25
C PHE A 225 -1.96 1.80 26.28
N GLY A 226 -2.31 1.50 27.53
CA GLY A 226 -1.34 1.03 28.52
C GLY A 226 -0.90 -0.39 28.15
N LEU A 227 0.32 -0.77 28.53
CA LEU A 227 0.88 -2.10 28.23
C LEU A 227 0.03 -3.27 28.75
N ASP A 228 -0.86 -3.03 29.70
CA ASP A 228 -1.69 -4.05 30.36
C ASP A 228 -2.79 -4.63 29.46
N GLU A 229 -3.12 -3.96 28.34
CA GLU A 229 -4.23 -4.36 27.46
C GLU A 229 -3.78 -4.99 26.14
N VAL A 230 -2.47 -5.02 25.89
CA VAL A 230 -1.86 -5.66 24.71
C VAL A 230 -1.80 -7.19 24.86
N VAL A 231 -2.21 -7.74 26.01
CA VAL A 231 -2.07 -9.17 26.37
C VAL A 231 -3.43 -9.89 26.53
N VAL A 232 -4.50 -9.41 25.90
CA VAL A 232 -5.79 -10.15 25.86
C VAL A 232 -6.10 -10.66 24.47
#